data_AF-A0A545BA69-F1
#
_entry.id   AF-A0A545BA69-F1
#
_cell.length_a   1.000
_cell.length_b   1.000
_cell.length_c   1.000
_cell.angle_alpha   90.00
_cell.angle_beta   90.00
_cell.angle_gamma   90.00
#
_symmetry.space_group_name_H-M   'P 1'
#
loop_
_entity.id
_entity.type
_entity.pdbx_description
1 polymer ?
#
loop_
_entity_poly.entity_id
_entity_poly.type
_entity_poly.pdbx_seq_one_letter_code
_entity_poly.pdbx_strand_id
1 'polypeptide(L)'
;MFHHDHRNDSPQKRRVFAGFEVLYTFVDFGAAFCFVVGSVMFFSEAWMTPGTWFFLIGSILFAFKPTIRLVRELRLLSMDDTSDLARKQE
;
A
#
# COMPACT_ATOMS: atom_id res chain seq x y z
N MET A 1 -30.03 -17.85 13.02
CA MET A 1 -29.34 -16.55 12.78
C MET A 1 -27.99 -16.63 13.48
N PHE A 2 -26.99 -17.19 12.80
CA PHE A 2 -25.69 -17.49 13.39
C PHE A 2 -24.81 -16.23 13.37
N HIS A 3 -24.59 -15.64 14.54
CA HIS A 3 -23.56 -14.63 14.73
C HIS A 3 -22.19 -15.30 14.68
N HIS A 4 -21.44 -15.06 13.61
CA HIS A 4 -20.01 -15.35 13.56
C HIS A 4 -19.28 -14.27 14.38
N ASP A 5 -19.08 -14.56 15.67
CA ASP A 5 -18.24 -13.77 16.57
C ASP A 5 -16.77 -14.14 16.30
N HIS A 6 -16.11 -13.40 15.41
CA HIS A 6 -14.66 -13.48 15.19
C HIS A 6 -13.93 -12.82 16.37
N ARG A 7 -14.05 -13.41 17.57
CA ARG A 7 -13.53 -12.86 18.83
C ARG A 7 -12.06 -13.20 19.11
N ASN A 8 -11.29 -13.53 18.08
CA ASN A 8 -9.85 -13.81 18.16
C ASN A 8 -8.99 -12.87 17.29
N ASP A 9 -9.48 -11.66 17.03
CA ASP A 9 -8.62 -10.53 16.65
C ASP A 9 -7.79 -10.12 17.87
N SER A 10 -6.70 -10.84 18.11
CA SER A 10 -5.69 -10.51 19.12
C SER A 10 -5.43 -8.99 19.12
N PRO A 11 -5.70 -8.26 20.22
CA PRO A 11 -5.67 -6.79 20.25
C PRO A 11 -4.30 -6.17 19.88
N GLN A 12 -3.23 -6.99 19.89
CA GLN A 12 -1.90 -6.63 19.43
C GLN A 12 -1.79 -6.50 17.90
N LYS A 13 -2.55 -7.30 17.11
CA LYS A 13 -2.50 -7.24 15.63
C LYS A 13 -3.11 -5.94 15.07
N ARG A 14 -4.13 -5.38 15.74
CA ARG A 14 -4.79 -4.13 15.30
C ARG A 14 -3.90 -2.89 15.39
N ARG A 15 -3.03 -2.79 16.41
CA ARG A 15 -2.13 -1.64 16.58
C ARG A 15 -1.01 -1.60 15.54
N VAL A 16 -0.46 -2.76 15.20
CA VAL A 16 0.56 -2.87 14.16
C VAL A 16 -0.05 -2.50 12.80
N PHE A 17 -1.24 -3.01 12.47
CA PHE A 17 -1.93 -2.69 11.22
C PHE A 17 -2.30 -1.22 11.06
N ALA A 18 -2.73 -0.54 12.13
CA ALA A 18 -3.05 0.89 12.09
C ALA A 18 -1.80 1.76 11.83
N GLY A 19 -0.65 1.38 12.39
CA GLY A 19 0.62 2.07 12.10
C GLY A 19 1.05 1.93 10.64
N PHE A 20 0.80 0.78 10.02
CA PHE A 20 1.10 0.55 8.61
C PHE A 20 0.27 1.46 7.69
N GLU A 21 -1.02 1.65 7.95
CA GLU A 21 -1.89 2.51 7.12
C GLU A 21 -1.45 3.98 7.15
N VAL A 22 -1.04 4.46 8.32
CA VAL A 22 -0.46 5.80 8.49
C VAL A 22 0.89 5.91 7.77
N LEU A 23 1.77 4.91 7.92
CA LEU A 23 3.07 4.88 7.23
C LEU A 23 2.90 4.89 5.70
N TYR A 24 1.91 4.18 5.17
CA TYR A 24 1.60 4.19 3.74
C TYR A 24 1.12 5.55 3.25
N THR A 25 0.30 6.24 4.03
CA THR A 25 -0.11 7.61 3.72
C THR A 25 1.12 8.53 3.67
N PHE A 26 2.06 8.40 4.60
CA PHE A 26 3.33 9.14 4.55
C PHE A 26 4.18 8.80 3.32
N VAL A 27 4.25 7.52 2.93
CA VAL A 27 4.96 7.09 1.71
C VAL A 27 4.35 7.72 0.46
N ASP A 28 3.01 7.78 0.37
CA ASP A 28 2.32 8.41 -0.75
C ASP A 28 2.61 9.91 -0.84
N PHE A 29 2.51 10.63 0.28
CA PHE A 29 2.86 12.06 0.32
C PHE A 29 4.34 12.28 0.05
N GLY A 30 5.21 11.40 0.53
CA GLY A 30 6.64 11.41 0.25
C GLY A 30 6.94 11.22 -1.23
N ALA A 31 6.28 10.27 -1.89
CA ALA A 31 6.41 10.05 -3.34
C ALA A 31 5.98 11.29 -4.13
N ALA A 32 4.80 11.84 -3.82
CA ALA A 32 4.28 13.03 -4.47
C ALA A 32 5.20 14.24 -4.26
N PHE A 33 5.68 14.46 -3.04
CA PHE A 33 6.64 15.51 -2.72
C PHE A 33 7.92 15.34 -3.53
N CYS A 34 8.47 14.12 -3.59
CA CYS A 34 9.68 13.86 -4.33
C CYS A 34 9.53 14.15 -5.83
N PHE A 35 8.39 13.78 -6.43
CA PHE A 35 8.13 14.08 -7.84
C PHE A 35 7.98 15.57 -8.11
N VAL A 36 7.26 16.31 -7.26
CA VAL A 36 7.08 17.76 -7.42
C VAL A 36 8.43 18.48 -7.31
N VAL A 37 9.21 18.17 -6.27
CA VAL A 37 10.52 18.78 -6.06
C VAL A 37 11.48 18.42 -7.20
N GLY A 38 11.55 17.13 -7.58
CA GLY A 38 12.37 16.69 -8.72
C GLY A 38 11.98 17.39 -10.03
N SER A 39 10.68 17.61 -10.25
CA SER A 39 10.18 18.31 -11.45
C SER A 39 10.64 19.77 -11.47
N VAL A 40 10.65 20.44 -10.31
CA VAL A 40 11.18 21.81 -10.19
C VAL A 40 12.70 21.83 -10.44
N MET A 41 13.43 20.83 -9.97
CA MET A 41 14.88 20.74 -10.17
C MET A 41 15.26 20.60 -11.65
N PHE A 42 14.41 19.97 -12.46
CA PHE A 42 14.65 19.83 -13.91
C PHE A 42 14.53 21.14 -14.71
N PHE A 43 14.13 22.27 -14.11
CA PHE A 43 14.20 23.58 -14.77
C PHE A 43 15.63 24.14 -14.90
N SER A 44 16.63 23.52 -14.28
CA SER A 44 18.03 23.97 -14.34
C SER A 44 18.97 22.78 -14.54
N GLU A 45 19.89 22.87 -15.52
CA GLU A 45 20.87 21.82 -15.78
C GLU A 45 21.74 21.48 -14.55
N ALA A 46 22.13 22.48 -13.77
CA ALA A 46 22.92 22.28 -12.55
C ALA A 46 22.22 21.39 -11.48
N TRP A 47 20.89 21.27 -11.56
CA TRP A 47 20.08 20.51 -10.61
C TRP A 47 19.56 19.18 -11.19
N MET A 48 20.00 18.82 -12.40
CA MET A 48 19.49 17.65 -13.10
C MET A 48 19.86 16.34 -12.40
N THR A 49 21.10 16.17 -11.95
CA THR A 49 21.51 14.98 -11.18
C THR A 49 20.69 14.78 -9.91
N PRO A 50 20.56 15.76 -8.99
CA PRO A 50 19.76 15.58 -7.79
C PRO A 50 18.24 15.47 -8.11
N GLY A 51 17.74 16.12 -9.16
CA GLY A 51 16.37 15.93 -9.65
C GLY A 51 16.07 14.50 -10.09
N THR A 52 17.00 13.85 -10.80
CA THR A 52 16.90 12.44 -11.20
C THR A 52 16.80 11.51 -10.01
N TRP A 53 17.60 11.73 -8.96
CA TRP A 53 17.51 10.94 -7.73
C TRP A 53 16.18 11.13 -7.01
N PHE A 54 15.66 12.37 -6.97
CA PHE A 54 14.34 12.66 -6.43
C PHE A 54 13.24 11.89 -7.18
N PHE A 55 13.31 11.84 -8.51
CA PHE A 55 12.41 11.04 -9.33
C PHE A 55 12.54 9.54 -9.08
N LEU A 56 13.76 9.02 -8.94
CA LEU A 56 14.00 7.60 -8.66
C LEU A 56 13.42 7.20 -7.30
N ILE A 57 13.70 7.98 -6.25
CA ILE A 57 13.17 7.73 -4.90
C ILE A 57 11.65 7.84 -4.91
N GLY A 58 11.10 8.89 -5.54
CA GLY A 58 9.65 9.05 -5.69
C GLY A 58 8.99 7.86 -6.39
N SER A 59 9.64 7.31 -7.43
CA SER A 59 9.16 6.13 -8.16
C SER A 59 9.16 4.87 -7.30
N ILE A 60 10.22 4.66 -6.52
CA ILE A 60 10.31 3.54 -5.59
C ILE A 60 9.20 3.63 -4.54
N LEU A 61 8.99 4.83 -3.95
CA LEU A 61 7.92 5.07 -2.98
C LEU A 61 6.53 4.84 -3.60
N PHE A 62 6.29 5.36 -4.79
CA PHE A 62 5.02 5.20 -5.52
C PHE A 62 4.70 3.74 -5.83
N ALA A 63 5.71 2.91 -6.10
CA ALA A 63 5.53 1.50 -6.40
C ALA A 63 4.97 0.68 -5.22
N PHE A 64 5.15 1.13 -3.97
CA PHE A 64 4.60 0.40 -2.81
C PHE A 64 3.07 0.37 -2.78
N LYS A 65 2.41 1.44 -3.25
CA LYS A 65 0.94 1.56 -3.24
C LYS A 65 0.22 0.46 -4.06
N PRO A 66 0.53 0.25 -5.35
CA PRO A 66 -0.08 -0.84 -6.12
C PRO A 66 0.26 -2.21 -5.53
N THR A 67 1.44 -2.41 -4.93
CA THR A 67 1.80 -3.70 -4.30
C THR A 67 0.84 -4.08 -3.18
N ILE A 68 0.44 -3.14 -2.33
CA ILE A 68 -0.47 -3.42 -1.21
C ILE A 68 -1.88 -3.67 -1.73
N ARG A 69 -2.33 -2.85 -2.69
CA ARG A 69 -3.65 -3.01 -3.30
C ARG A 69 -3.77 -4.39 -3.97
N LEU A 70 -2.72 -4.81 -4.68
CA LEU A 70 -2.61 -6.13 -5.26
C LEU A 70 -2.65 -7.23 -4.20
N VAL A 71 -1.86 -7.14 -3.13
CA VAL A 71 -1.86 -8.14 -2.05
C VAL A 71 -3.24 -8.24 -1.39
N ARG A 72 -3.93 -7.11 -1.19
CA ARG A 72 -5.28 -7.07 -0.63
C ARG A 72 -6.29 -7.72 -1.56
N GLU A 73 -6.26 -7.39 -2.85
CA GLU A 73 -7.13 -8.00 -3.87
C GLU A 73 -6.89 -9.51 -4.00
N LEU A 74 -5.64 -9.96 -4.02
CA LEU A 74 -5.29 -11.39 -4.04
C LEU A 74 -5.80 -12.15 -2.80
N ARG A 75 -5.67 -11.54 -1.61
CA ARG A 75 -6.19 -12.13 -0.36
C ARG A 75 -7.72 -12.23 -0.38
N LEU A 76 -8.42 -11.20 -0.86
CA LEU A 76 -9.87 -11.23 -1.00
C LEU A 76 -10.32 -12.31 -1.99
N LEU A 77 -9.68 -12.41 -3.16
CA LEU A 77 -9.97 -13.45 -4.15
C LEU A 77 -9.75 -14.87 -3.58
N SER A 78 -8.71 -15.09 -2.78
CA SER A 78 -8.47 -16.40 -2.16
C SER A 78 -9.52 -16.80 -1.10
N MET A 79 -10.18 -15.82 -0.48
CA MET A 79 -11.22 -16.08 0.52
C MET A 79 -12.58 -16.32 -0.16
N ASP A 80 -12.83 -15.68 -1.30
CA ASP A 80 -14.05 -15.88 -2.07
C ASP A 80 -14.11 -17.31 -2.64
N ASP A 81 -12.99 -17.79 -3.20
CA ASP A 81 -12.88 -19.15 -3.78
C ASP A 81 -13.09 -20.27 -2.73
N THR A 82 -12.63 -20.07 -1.49
CA THR A 82 -12.87 -21.04 -0.41
C THR A 82 -14.33 -21.08 0.06
N SER A 83 -15.05 -19.96 -0.01
CA SER A 83 -16.47 -19.91 0.34
C SER A 83 -17.36 -20.60 -0.70
N ASP A 84 -17.01 -20.50 -1.99
CA ASP A 84 -17.72 -21.18 -3.08
C ASP A 84 -17.50 -22.70 -3.07
N LEU A 85 -16.32 -23.17 -2.69
CA LEU A 85 -16.05 -24.60 -2.51
C LEU A 85 -16.82 -25.20 -1.34
N ALA A 86 -16.95 -24.47 -0.22
CA ALA A 86 -17.74 -24.91 0.92
C ALA A 86 -19.23 -25.04 0.58
N ARG A 87 -19.77 -24.14 -0.24
CA ARG A 87 -21.18 -24.15 -0.67
C ARG A 87 -21.55 -25.30 -1.61
N LYS A 88 -20.58 -25.84 -2.37
CA LYS A 88 -20.81 -26.98 -3.26
C LYS A 88 -20.79 -28.34 -2.54
N GLN A 89 -20.42 -28.36 -1.26
CA GLN A 89 -20.32 -29.59 -0.46
C GLN A 89 -21.51 -29.75 0.52
N GLU A 90 -22.42 -28.78 0.57
CA GLU A 90 -23.75 -28.86 1.21
C GLU A 90 -24.84 -29.11 0.17
#